data_AF-A0A178MUJ4-F1
#
_entry.id   AF-A0A178MUJ4-F1
#
_cell.length_a   1.000
_cell.length_b   1.000
_cell.length_c   1.000
_cell.angle_alpha   90.00
_cell.angle_beta   90.00
_cell.angle_gamma   90.00
#
_symmetry.space_group_name_H-M   'P 1'
#
loop_
_entity.id
_entity.type
_entity.pdbx_description
1 polymer ?
#
loop_
_entity_poly.entity_id
_entity_poly.type
_entity_poly.pdbx_seq_one_letter_code
_entity_poly.pdbx_strand_id
1 'polypeptide(L)'
;MIEFLPLLQASVLLPVLWLLPGIALLILLLRIVARRLRSPLAETALDSLMAEARQQQPERAEAEIVGALRRDPALVEHAIAAVGRRHPTLPVFSGSWRFRMVLRHRLEMLERQCRGAHSPSRGVHSPSHGGLVAGLVLLGIGGPVLLGSGLFTAQSVWQGMANTDRSIEVFYAAFILFGGVATLAGGAFCLGGGWLLLRYRKAKRGEATPRS
;
A
#
# COMPACT_ATOMS: atom_id res chain seq x y z
N MET A 1 36.78 28.67 12.33
CA MET A 1 35.38 29.18 12.24
C MET A 1 34.50 28.31 11.30
N ILE A 2 34.70 26.98 11.24
CA ILE A 2 34.01 26.08 10.28
C ILE A 2 33.54 24.77 10.97
N GLU A 3 33.05 24.84 12.21
CA GLU A 3 32.54 23.63 12.92
C GLU A 3 31.05 23.68 13.30
N PHE A 4 30.34 24.79 13.02
CA PHE A 4 28.94 24.96 13.42
C PHE A 4 27.90 24.50 12.38
N LEU A 5 28.32 24.18 11.16
CA LEU A 5 27.39 23.79 10.07
C LEU A 5 26.75 22.39 10.21
N PRO A 6 27.41 21.33 10.72
CA PRO A 6 26.81 19.99 10.78
C PRO A 6 25.76 19.85 11.91
N LEU A 7 25.87 20.63 12.98
CA LEU A 7 24.93 20.60 14.12
C LEU A 7 23.55 21.18 13.77
N LEU A 8 23.51 22.16 12.87
CA LEU A 8 22.26 22.79 12.40
C LEU A 8 21.52 21.93 11.35
N GLN A 9 22.23 21.10 10.58
CA GLN A 9 21.60 20.14 9.66
C GLN A 9 20.97 18.96 10.41
N ALA A 10 21.61 18.47 11.47
CA ALA A 10 21.08 17.36 12.27
C ALA A 10 19.76 17.71 12.98
N SER A 11 19.60 18.95 13.46
CA SER A 11 18.41 19.39 14.21
C SER A 11 17.15 19.55 13.36
N VAL A 12 17.29 19.81 12.06
CA VAL A 12 16.15 19.90 11.12
C VAL A 12 15.82 18.55 10.48
N LEU A 13 16.83 17.70 10.24
CA LEU A 13 16.63 16.37 9.65
C LEU A 13 15.99 15.37 10.63
N LEU A 14 16.34 15.40 11.91
CA LEU A 14 15.81 14.49 12.93
C LEU A 14 14.27 14.47 13.05
N PRO A 15 13.57 15.62 13.14
CA PRO A 15 12.11 15.64 13.25
C PRO A 15 11.42 15.16 11.97
N VAL A 16 12.00 15.42 10.78
CA VAL A 16 11.46 14.95 9.50
C VAL A 16 11.63 13.44 9.35
N LEU A 17 12.77 12.89 9.78
CA LEU A 17 13.00 11.44 9.83
C LEU A 17 12.06 10.72 10.78
N TRP A 18 11.63 11.38 11.86
CA TRP A 18 10.60 10.86 12.78
C TRP A 18 9.19 10.79 12.17
N LEU A 19 8.88 11.69 11.23
CA LEU A 19 7.58 11.71 10.54
C LEU A 19 7.50 10.67 9.41
N LEU A 20 8.63 10.27 8.83
CA LEU A 20 8.69 9.25 7.76
C LEU A 20 7.95 7.94 8.09
N PRO A 21 8.13 7.29 9.26
CA PRO A 21 7.38 6.09 9.60
C PRO A 21 5.88 6.35 9.74
N GLY A 22 5.47 7.52 10.26
CA GLY A 22 4.06 7.92 10.33
C GLY A 22 3.44 8.12 8.94
N ILE A 23 4.15 8.79 8.03
CA ILE A 23 3.73 8.98 6.64
C ILE A 23 3.68 7.65 5.89
N ALA A 24 4.68 6.79 6.08
CA ALA A 24 4.72 5.46 5.47
C ALA A 24 3.55 4.58 5.96
N LEU A 25 3.25 4.61 7.26
CA LEU A 25 2.10 3.93 7.85
C LEU A 25 0.78 4.49 7.29
N LEU A 26 0.65 5.82 7.16
CA LEU A 26 -0.52 6.47 6.58
C LEU A 26 -0.74 6.06 5.12
N ILE A 27 0.33 6.03 4.30
CA ILE A 27 0.27 5.58 2.90
C ILE A 27 -0.09 4.10 2.83
N LEU A 28 0.46 3.26 3.72
CA LEU A 28 0.17 1.84 3.78
C LEU A 28 -1.29 1.59 4.20
N LEU A 29 -1.79 2.31 5.21
CA LEU A 29 -3.19 2.30 5.64
C LEU A 29 -4.11 2.77 4.51
N LEU A 30 -3.81 3.88 3.86
CA LEU A 30 -4.57 4.36 2.69
C LEU A 30 -4.59 3.30 1.58
N ARG A 31 -3.49 2.60 1.33
CA ARG A 31 -3.44 1.49 0.37
C ARG A 31 -4.24 0.27 0.82
N ILE A 32 -4.18 -0.11 2.10
CA ILE A 32 -4.93 -1.25 2.64
C ILE A 32 -6.43 -0.94 2.63
N VAL A 33 -6.82 0.26 3.05
CA VAL A 33 -8.19 0.76 2.95
C VAL A 33 -8.59 0.72 1.48
N ALA A 34 -7.88 1.39 0.57
CA ALA A 34 -8.18 1.37 -0.87
C ALA A 34 -8.30 -0.06 -1.46
N ARG A 35 -7.49 -1.03 -0.99
CA ARG A 35 -7.58 -2.44 -1.38
C ARG A 35 -8.80 -3.17 -0.80
N ARG A 36 -9.24 -2.81 0.41
CA ARG A 36 -10.45 -3.36 1.04
C ARG A 36 -11.74 -2.74 0.52
N LEU A 37 -11.67 -1.60 -0.18
CA LEU A 37 -12.85 -0.98 -0.78
C LEU A 37 -13.18 -1.66 -2.13
N ARG A 38 -13.61 -2.92 -2.08
CA ARG A 38 -14.46 -3.47 -3.14
C ARG A 38 -15.78 -2.70 -3.10
N SER A 39 -15.97 -1.74 -4.01
CA SER A 39 -17.31 -1.20 -4.23
C SER A 39 -17.96 -2.02 -5.34
N PRO A 40 -18.99 -2.85 -5.04
CA PRO A 40 -19.68 -3.63 -6.07
C PRO A 40 -20.17 -2.75 -7.22
N LEU A 41 -20.53 -1.50 -6.91
CA LEU A 41 -20.94 -0.48 -7.88
C LEU A 41 -19.89 -0.13 -8.94
N ALA A 42 -18.60 -0.05 -8.58
CA ALA A 42 -17.55 0.27 -9.56
C ALA A 42 -17.23 -0.93 -10.45
N GLU A 43 -17.45 -2.16 -9.96
CA GLU A 43 -17.38 -3.37 -10.79
C GLU A 43 -18.52 -3.37 -11.79
N THR A 44 -19.77 -3.19 -11.33
CA THR A 44 -20.94 -3.08 -12.21
C THR A 44 -20.80 -1.95 -13.24
N ALA A 45 -20.19 -0.83 -12.85
CA ALA A 45 -19.96 0.29 -13.77
C ALA A 45 -18.93 -0.02 -14.84
N LEU A 46 -17.83 -0.67 -14.46
CA LEU A 46 -16.82 -1.09 -15.41
C LEU A 46 -17.36 -2.16 -16.36
N ASP A 47 -18.13 -3.12 -15.84
CA ASP A 47 -18.73 -4.19 -16.65
C ASP A 47 -19.74 -3.63 -17.65
N SER A 48 -20.56 -2.67 -17.22
CA SER A 48 -21.51 -1.96 -18.09
C SER A 48 -20.79 -1.17 -19.18
N LEU A 49 -19.74 -0.43 -18.82
CA LEU A 49 -18.93 0.35 -19.75
C LEU A 49 -18.19 -0.53 -20.76
N MET A 50 -17.56 -1.62 -20.30
CA MET A 50 -16.87 -2.57 -21.15
C MET A 50 -17.82 -3.23 -22.14
N ALA A 51 -19.01 -3.59 -21.70
CA ALA A 51 -19.98 -4.24 -22.56
C ALA A 51 -20.60 -3.27 -23.58
N GLU A 52 -20.80 -2.00 -23.25
CA GLU A 52 -21.15 -0.97 -24.23
C GLU A 52 -20.01 -0.75 -25.24
N ALA A 53 -18.77 -0.65 -24.78
CA ALA A 53 -17.62 -0.47 -25.66
C ALA A 53 -17.42 -1.65 -26.63
N ARG A 54 -17.67 -2.89 -26.17
CA ARG A 54 -17.70 -4.09 -27.03
C ARG A 54 -18.84 -4.06 -28.04
N GLN A 55 -20.02 -3.55 -27.67
CA GLN A 55 -21.13 -3.39 -28.61
C GLN A 55 -20.84 -2.34 -29.69
N GLN A 56 -20.16 -1.25 -29.31
CA GLN A 56 -19.79 -0.19 -30.26
C GLN A 56 -18.63 -0.60 -31.17
N GLN A 57 -17.72 -1.47 -30.71
CA GLN A 57 -16.51 -1.86 -31.43
C GLN A 57 -16.28 -3.38 -31.35
N PRO A 58 -17.15 -4.20 -31.98
CA PRO A 58 -17.09 -5.66 -31.86
C PRO A 58 -15.84 -6.27 -32.51
N GLU A 59 -15.25 -5.58 -33.50
CA GLU A 59 -14.05 -6.03 -34.20
C GLU A 59 -12.74 -5.70 -33.47
N ARG A 60 -12.77 -4.79 -32.48
CA ARG A 60 -11.55 -4.39 -31.77
C ARG A 60 -11.19 -5.38 -30.67
N ALA A 61 -9.90 -5.65 -30.56
CA ALA A 61 -9.37 -6.46 -29.48
C ALA A 61 -9.67 -5.82 -28.12
N GLU A 62 -10.01 -6.63 -27.13
CA GLU A 62 -10.37 -6.15 -25.79
C GLU A 62 -9.28 -5.27 -25.16
N ALA A 63 -8.01 -5.57 -25.44
CA ALA A 63 -6.87 -4.76 -24.98
C ALA A 63 -6.89 -3.33 -25.53
N GLU A 64 -7.33 -3.14 -26.78
CA GLU A 64 -7.45 -1.81 -27.40
C GLU A 64 -8.61 -1.03 -26.80
N ILE A 65 -9.73 -1.70 -26.54
CA ILE A 65 -10.91 -1.12 -25.87
C ILE A 65 -10.52 -0.61 -24.47
N VAL A 66 -9.84 -1.44 -23.66
CA VAL A 66 -9.36 -1.06 -22.33
C VAL A 66 -8.35 0.10 -22.41
N GLY A 67 -7.44 0.06 -23.39
CA GLY A 67 -6.47 1.12 -23.62
C GLY A 67 -7.11 2.45 -24.01
N ALA A 68 -8.16 2.43 -24.83
CA ALA A 68 -8.94 3.61 -25.22
C ALA A 68 -9.70 4.19 -24.03
N LEU A 69 -10.42 3.36 -23.26
CA LEU A 69 -11.16 3.78 -22.07
C LEU A 69 -10.24 4.41 -21.01
N ARG A 70 -8.99 3.95 -20.88
CA ARG A 70 -8.04 4.54 -19.94
C ARG A 70 -7.62 5.96 -20.32
N ARG A 71 -7.51 6.25 -21.62
CA ARG A 71 -7.09 7.56 -22.13
C ARG A 71 -8.24 8.57 -22.13
N ASP A 72 -9.47 8.11 -21.88
CA ASP A 72 -10.65 8.93 -21.86
C ASP A 72 -10.69 9.86 -20.63
N PRO A 73 -10.64 11.20 -20.82
CA PRO A 73 -10.75 12.14 -19.71
C PRO A 73 -12.14 12.13 -19.05
N ALA A 74 -13.18 11.74 -19.79
CA ALA A 74 -14.58 11.66 -19.35
C ALA A 74 -14.99 10.24 -18.92
N LEU A 75 -14.03 9.33 -18.72
CA LEU A 75 -14.24 7.93 -18.34
C LEU A 75 -15.31 7.72 -17.25
N VAL A 76 -15.29 8.57 -16.23
CA VAL A 76 -16.19 8.48 -15.07
C VAL A 76 -17.63 8.79 -15.48
N GLU A 77 -17.81 9.81 -16.31
CA GLU A 77 -19.12 10.22 -16.82
C GLU A 77 -19.68 9.16 -17.76
N HIS A 78 -18.85 8.61 -18.65
CA HIS A 78 -19.23 7.49 -19.51
C HIS A 78 -19.59 6.23 -18.71
N ALA A 79 -18.85 5.92 -17.65
CA ALA A 79 -19.16 4.78 -16.78
C ALA A 79 -20.50 4.97 -16.05
N ILE A 80 -20.77 6.18 -15.55
CA ILE A 80 -22.05 6.51 -14.90
C ILE A 80 -23.20 6.42 -15.91
N ALA A 81 -23.02 6.97 -17.12
CA ALA A 81 -24.01 6.90 -18.19
C ALA A 81 -24.30 5.44 -18.61
N ALA A 82 -23.26 4.61 -18.74
CA ALA A 82 -23.39 3.19 -19.06
C ALA A 82 -24.18 2.42 -18.00
N VAL A 83 -23.93 2.71 -16.72
CA VAL A 83 -24.72 2.15 -15.60
C VAL A 83 -26.15 2.64 -15.65
N GLY A 84 -26.38 3.94 -15.83
CA GLY A 84 -27.72 4.51 -15.87
C GLY A 84 -28.59 3.91 -16.98
N ARG A 85 -27.98 3.57 -18.13
CA ARG A 85 -28.67 2.89 -19.24
C ARG A 85 -29.01 1.43 -18.94
N ARG A 86 -28.12 0.68 -18.28
CA ARG A 86 -28.32 -0.76 -17.98
C ARG A 86 -29.07 -1.04 -16.69
N HIS A 87 -28.96 -0.14 -15.72
CA HIS A 87 -29.49 -0.30 -14.37
C HIS A 87 -30.14 1.03 -13.92
N PRO A 88 -31.32 1.38 -14.47
CA PRO A 88 -31.99 2.64 -14.16
C PRO A 88 -32.43 2.76 -12.70
N THR A 89 -32.45 1.65 -11.96
CA THR A 89 -32.83 1.59 -10.53
C THR A 89 -31.67 1.82 -9.57
N LEU A 90 -30.42 1.88 -10.05
CA LEU A 90 -29.28 2.20 -9.20
C LEU A 90 -29.21 3.71 -8.95
N PRO A 91 -28.86 4.16 -7.72
CA PRO A 91 -28.70 5.58 -7.46
C PRO A 91 -27.62 6.16 -8.40
N VAL A 92 -27.92 7.30 -9.03
CA VAL A 92 -26.94 8.01 -9.89
C VAL A 92 -25.86 8.59 -8.98
N PHE A 93 -24.71 7.93 -8.92
CA PHE A 93 -23.59 8.37 -8.09
C PHE A 93 -22.68 9.31 -8.88
N SER A 94 -22.77 10.61 -8.58
CA SER A 94 -21.86 11.61 -9.11
C SER A 94 -20.55 11.66 -8.30
N GLY A 95 -19.42 11.59 -9.00
CA GLY A 95 -18.22 12.34 -8.61
C GLY A 95 -17.42 11.94 -7.37
N SER A 96 -17.83 10.94 -6.56
CA SER A 96 -17.06 10.57 -5.37
C SER A 96 -15.63 10.18 -5.78
N TRP A 97 -14.63 10.81 -5.16
CA TRP A 97 -13.21 10.54 -5.42
C TRP A 97 -12.88 9.05 -5.34
N ARG A 98 -13.55 8.35 -4.42
CA ARG A 98 -13.46 6.90 -4.24
C ARG A 98 -13.90 6.12 -5.47
N PHE A 99 -15.05 6.43 -6.07
CA PHE A 99 -15.52 5.78 -7.29
C PHE A 99 -14.51 5.95 -8.43
N ARG A 100 -13.99 7.17 -8.61
CA ARG A 100 -12.98 7.49 -9.63
C ARG A 100 -11.70 6.68 -9.45
N MET A 101 -11.20 6.58 -8.22
CA MET A 101 -10.00 5.83 -7.89
C MET A 101 -10.19 4.32 -8.11
N VAL A 102 -11.31 3.76 -7.67
CA VAL A 102 -11.60 2.32 -7.83
C VAL A 102 -11.76 1.95 -9.30
N LEU A 103 -12.48 2.76 -10.08
CA LEU A 103 -12.69 2.55 -11.51
C LEU A 103 -11.36 2.55 -12.29
N ARG A 104 -10.52 3.57 -12.07
CA ARG A 104 -9.19 3.65 -12.70
C ARG A 104 -8.30 2.48 -12.32
N HIS A 105 -8.28 2.10 -11.04
CA HIS A 105 -7.47 0.97 -10.58
C HIS A 105 -7.92 -0.35 -11.20
N ARG A 106 -9.24 -0.55 -11.38
CA ARG A 106 -9.78 -1.75 -12.02
C ARG A 106 -9.46 -1.82 -13.51
N LEU A 107 -9.56 -0.71 -14.22
CA LEU A 107 -9.09 -0.61 -15.61
C LEU A 107 -7.61 -0.94 -15.74
N GLU A 108 -6.77 -0.45 -14.82
CA GLU A 108 -5.34 -0.78 -14.80
C GLU A 108 -5.10 -2.28 -14.56
N MET A 109 -5.89 -2.92 -13.70
CA MET A 109 -5.80 -4.37 -13.49
C MET A 109 -6.23 -5.16 -14.73
N LEU A 110 -7.33 -4.77 -15.39
CA LEU A 110 -7.77 -5.39 -16.64
C LEU A 110 -6.72 -5.23 -17.74
N GLU A 111 -6.12 -4.04 -17.87
CA GLU A 111 -5.07 -3.79 -18.86
C GLU A 111 -3.85 -4.70 -18.65
N ARG A 112 -3.43 -4.89 -17.39
CA ARG A 112 -2.35 -5.82 -17.04
C ARG A 112 -2.70 -7.27 -17.37
N GLN A 113 -3.95 -7.67 -17.17
CA GLN A 113 -4.45 -9.00 -17.52
C GLN A 113 -4.47 -9.21 -19.05
N CYS A 114 -5.04 -8.27 -19.80
CA CYS A 114 -5.11 -8.33 -21.26
C CYS A 114 -3.72 -8.31 -21.91
N ARG A 115 -2.79 -7.49 -21.41
CA ARG A 115 -1.38 -7.52 -21.85
C ARG A 115 -0.66 -8.81 -21.48
N GLY A 116 -1.00 -9.42 -20.34
CA GLY A 116 -0.48 -10.73 -19.94
C GLY A 116 -0.97 -11.88 -20.82
N ALA A 117 -2.16 -11.77 -21.42
CA ALA A 117 -2.76 -12.79 -22.28
C ALA A 117 -2.16 -12.87 -23.69
N HIS A 118 -1.64 -11.75 -24.23
CA HIS A 118 -1.08 -11.68 -25.60
C HIS A 118 0.44 -11.98 -25.67
N SER A 119 1.04 -12.46 -24.58
CA SER A 119 2.44 -12.89 -24.57
C SER A 119 2.53 -14.30 -23.97
N PRO A 120 2.53 -15.38 -24.78
CA PRO A 120 2.54 -16.76 -24.28
C PRO A 120 3.87 -17.17 -23.62
N SER A 121 4.76 -16.23 -23.29
CA SER A 121 6.13 -16.51 -22.83
C SER A 121 6.68 -15.59 -21.73
N ARG A 122 5.83 -14.92 -20.94
CA ARG A 122 6.25 -14.22 -19.70
C ARG A 122 5.30 -14.44 -18.52
N GLY A 123 4.96 -15.71 -18.27
CA GLY A 123 4.31 -16.16 -17.03
C GLY A 123 5.24 -16.21 -15.81
N VAL A 124 6.27 -15.38 -15.81
CA VAL A 124 7.19 -15.20 -14.71
C VAL A 124 7.30 -13.70 -14.50
N HIS A 125 6.54 -13.19 -13.53
CA HIS A 125 6.83 -11.87 -12.99
C HIS A 125 8.22 -11.92 -12.37
N SER A 126 9.21 -11.50 -13.16
CA SER A 126 10.57 -11.32 -12.68
C SER A 126 10.50 -10.58 -11.36
N PRO A 127 11.09 -11.11 -10.28
CA PRO A 127 10.84 -10.64 -8.95
C PRO A 127 11.26 -9.18 -8.88
N SER A 128 10.28 -8.27 -8.70
CA SER A 128 10.54 -6.85 -8.81
C SER A 128 11.58 -6.47 -7.76
N HIS A 129 12.76 -6.01 -8.19
CA HIS A 129 13.85 -5.58 -7.32
C HIS A 129 13.36 -4.54 -6.30
N GLY A 130 12.36 -3.72 -6.66
CA GLY A 130 11.70 -2.78 -5.75
C GLY A 130 11.04 -3.42 -4.52
N GLY A 131 10.55 -4.66 -4.61
CA GLY A 131 10.02 -5.41 -3.46
C GLY A 131 11.10 -5.88 -2.49
N LEU A 132 12.27 -6.25 -3.01
CA LEU A 132 13.45 -6.58 -2.20
C LEU A 132 13.99 -5.34 -1.50
N VAL A 133 14.20 -4.24 -2.25
CA VAL A 133 14.70 -2.97 -1.71
C VAL A 133 13.74 -2.43 -0.65
N ALA A 134 12.43 -2.41 -0.91
CA ALA A 134 11.44 -2.01 0.09
C ALA A 134 11.47 -2.92 1.32
N GLY A 135 11.61 -4.24 1.15
CA GLY A 135 11.72 -5.18 2.27
C GLY A 135 12.96 -4.93 3.14
N LEU A 136 14.11 -4.67 2.52
CA LEU A 136 15.36 -4.32 3.21
C LEU A 136 15.27 -2.97 3.93
N VAL A 137 14.66 -1.96 3.31
CA VAL A 137 14.45 -0.65 3.95
C VAL A 137 13.53 -0.78 5.17
N LEU A 138 12.44 -1.54 5.06
CA LEU A 138 11.51 -1.76 6.18
C LEU A 138 12.17 -2.51 7.33
N LEU A 139 13.05 -3.48 7.05
CA LEU A 139 13.84 -4.16 8.08
C LEU A 139 14.94 -3.27 8.66
N GLY A 140 15.61 -2.47 7.83
CA GLY A 140 16.65 -1.55 8.25
C GLY A 140 16.14 -0.43 9.14
N ILE A 141 14.88 -0.03 9.00
CA ILE A 141 14.21 0.94 9.88
C ILE A 141 13.55 0.21 11.07
N GLY A 142 12.78 -0.84 10.80
CA GLY A 142 12.01 -1.57 11.80
C GLY A 142 12.87 -2.26 12.86
N GLY A 143 14.03 -2.80 12.47
CA GLY A 143 14.94 -3.51 13.36
C GLY A 143 15.49 -2.63 14.48
N PRO A 144 16.17 -1.51 14.15
CA PRO A 144 16.67 -0.56 15.14
C PRO A 144 15.56 0.04 16.01
N VAL A 145 14.40 0.35 15.42
CA VAL A 145 13.25 0.87 16.18
C VAL A 145 12.76 -0.17 17.18
N LEU A 146 12.54 -1.41 16.74
CA LEU A 146 12.07 -2.51 17.61
C LEU A 146 13.06 -2.80 18.75
N LEU A 147 14.36 -2.84 18.45
CA LEU A 147 15.41 -3.08 19.45
C LEU A 147 15.49 -1.92 20.45
N GLY A 148 15.58 -0.68 19.97
CA GLY A 148 15.72 0.51 20.81
C GLY A 148 14.50 0.72 21.70
N SER A 149 13.29 0.68 21.12
CA SER A 149 12.07 0.87 21.90
C SER A 149 11.78 -0.33 22.80
N GLY A 150 12.10 -1.56 22.37
CA GLY A 150 11.92 -2.77 23.17
C GLY A 150 12.78 -2.75 24.43
N LEU A 151 14.06 -2.41 24.31
CA LEU A 151 14.98 -2.25 25.45
C LEU A 151 14.52 -1.12 26.37
N PHE A 152 14.15 0.04 25.81
CA PHE A 152 13.65 1.17 26.58
C PHE A 152 12.38 0.83 27.37
N THR A 153 11.44 0.13 26.73
CA THR A 153 10.18 -0.29 27.36
C THR A 153 10.44 -1.31 28.47
N ALA A 154 11.27 -2.31 28.21
CA ALA A 154 11.63 -3.33 29.20
C ALA A 154 12.32 -2.70 30.43
N GLN A 155 13.24 -1.76 30.21
CA GLN A 155 13.89 -1.02 31.28
C GLN A 155 12.90 -0.17 32.08
N SER A 156 11.97 0.51 31.40
CA SER A 156 10.93 1.33 32.06
C SER A 156 9.97 0.48 32.88
N VAL A 157 9.60 -0.71 32.41
CA VAL A 157 8.78 -1.67 33.17
C VAL A 157 9.55 -2.14 34.40
N TRP A 158 10.81 -2.53 34.25
CA TRP A 158 11.64 -3.00 35.37
C TRP A 158 11.81 -1.94 36.46
N GLN A 159 12.10 -0.70 36.06
CA GLN A 159 12.24 0.43 36.99
C GLN A 159 10.90 0.83 37.61
N GLY A 160 9.79 0.72 36.87
CA GLY A 160 8.45 0.96 37.39
C GLY A 160 8.06 -0.05 38.47
N MET A 161 8.33 -1.34 38.26
CA MET A 161 8.04 -2.40 39.25
C MET A 161 8.85 -2.26 40.55
N ALA A 162 10.03 -1.63 40.49
CA ALA A 162 10.90 -1.42 41.64
C ALA A 162 10.51 -0.20 42.50
N ASN A 163 9.60 0.65 42.04
CA ASN A 163 9.18 1.86 42.73
C ASN A 163 7.75 1.72 43.29
N THR A 164 7.54 2.14 44.54
CA THR A 164 6.24 2.11 45.24
C THR A 164 5.55 3.47 45.30
N ASP A 165 6.13 4.52 44.71
CA ASP A 165 5.58 5.87 44.70
C ASP A 165 4.54 6.07 43.58
N ARG A 166 3.33 6.46 43.98
CA ARG A 166 2.15 6.59 43.11
C ARG A 166 2.29 7.65 42.01
N SER A 167 3.07 8.70 42.25
CA SER A 167 3.37 9.76 41.26
C SER A 167 4.34 9.28 40.18
N ILE A 168 5.23 8.35 40.54
CA ILE A 168 6.25 7.77 39.67
C ILE A 168 5.62 6.68 38.77
N GLU A 169 4.61 5.97 39.26
CA GLU A 169 3.82 5.01 38.46
C GLU A 169 3.19 5.64 37.23
N VAL A 170 2.57 6.82 37.36
CA VAL A 170 1.92 7.52 36.24
C VAL A 170 2.95 7.96 35.19
N PHE A 171 4.13 8.39 35.64
CA PHE A 171 5.23 8.73 34.75
C PHE A 171 5.68 7.50 33.95
N TYR A 172 6.02 6.40 34.62
CA TYR A 172 6.42 5.16 33.92
C TYR A 172 5.34 4.61 33.01
N ALA A 173 4.06 4.68 33.40
CA ALA A 173 2.95 4.22 32.56
C ALA A 173 2.91 4.95 31.20
N ALA A 174 3.17 6.26 31.18
CA ALA A 174 3.24 7.03 29.93
C ALA A 174 4.43 6.61 29.04
N PHE A 175 5.61 6.38 29.62
CA PHE A 175 6.79 5.92 28.88
C PHE A 175 6.67 4.48 28.39
N ILE A 176 6.03 3.60 29.18
CA ILE A 176 5.73 2.22 28.79
C ILE A 176 4.72 2.19 27.64
N LEU A 177 3.67 3.03 27.71
CA LEU A 177 2.70 3.15 26.61
C LEU A 177 3.39 3.62 25.33
N PHE A 178 4.19 4.67 25.41
CA PHE A 178 4.90 5.23 24.26
C PHE A 178 5.92 4.23 23.68
N GLY A 179 6.76 3.65 24.52
CA GLY A 179 7.73 2.63 24.14
C GLY A 179 7.07 1.37 23.57
N GLY A 180 5.94 0.95 24.14
CA GLY A 180 5.13 -0.17 23.65
C GLY A 180 4.59 0.09 22.25
N VAL A 181 4.03 1.27 21.99
CA VAL A 181 3.55 1.66 20.64
C VAL A 181 4.71 1.68 19.64
N ALA A 182 5.86 2.25 20.00
CA ALA A 182 7.05 2.24 19.14
C ALA A 182 7.56 0.82 18.85
N THR A 183 7.51 -0.07 19.85
CA THR A 183 7.90 -1.48 19.71
C THR A 183 6.96 -2.23 18.78
N LEU A 184 5.65 -2.02 18.90
CA LEU A 184 4.67 -2.59 17.99
C LEU A 184 4.85 -2.07 16.56
N ALA A 185 5.14 -0.78 16.38
CA ALA A 185 5.41 -0.20 15.08
C ALA A 185 6.68 -0.80 14.45
N GLY A 186 7.78 -0.89 15.21
CA GLY A 186 9.02 -1.56 14.78
C GLY A 186 8.77 -3.03 14.37
N GLY A 187 8.00 -3.76 15.17
CA GLY A 187 7.58 -5.13 14.88
C GLY A 187 6.78 -5.24 13.58
N ALA A 188 5.82 -4.34 13.35
CA ALA A 188 5.04 -4.30 12.12
C ALA A 188 5.92 -4.03 10.87
N PHE A 189 6.91 -3.14 10.99
CA PHE A 189 7.88 -2.88 9.92
C PHE A 189 8.76 -4.11 9.63
N CYS A 190 9.26 -4.78 10.66
CA CYS A 190 10.03 -6.02 10.51
C CYS A 190 9.22 -7.14 9.86
N LEU A 191 7.97 -7.36 10.31
CA LEU A 191 7.07 -8.36 9.75
C LEU A 191 6.71 -8.04 8.28
N GLY A 192 6.43 -6.77 7.98
CA GLY A 192 6.18 -6.31 6.61
C GLY A 192 7.39 -6.50 5.69
N GLY A 193 8.59 -6.14 6.16
CA GLY A 193 9.84 -6.34 5.42
C GLY A 193 10.15 -7.82 5.20
N GLY A 194 10.00 -8.65 6.24
CA GLY A 194 10.15 -10.10 6.16
C GLY A 194 9.16 -10.75 5.19
N TRP A 195 7.90 -10.33 5.20
CA TRP A 195 6.89 -10.81 4.26
C TRP A 195 7.23 -10.48 2.80
N LEU A 196 7.73 -9.27 2.52
CA LEU A 196 8.18 -8.88 1.19
C LEU A 196 9.39 -9.70 0.72
N LEU A 197 10.36 -9.94 1.60
CA LEU A 197 11.51 -10.79 1.30
C LEU A 197 11.10 -12.25 1.06
N LEU A 198 10.17 -12.79 1.85
CA LEU A 198 9.63 -14.13 1.65
C LEU A 198 8.90 -14.24 0.31
N ARG A 199 8.11 -13.24 -0.06
CA ARG A 199 7.43 -13.19 -1.36
C ARG A 199 8.43 -13.13 -2.52
N TYR A 200 9.50 -12.33 -2.38
CA TYR A 200 10.60 -12.26 -3.34
C TYR A 200 11.30 -13.61 -3.50
N ARG A 201 11.63 -14.28 -2.38
CA ARG A 201 12.27 -15.61 -2.40
C ARG A 201 11.37 -16.67 -3.04
N LYS A 202 10.06 -16.64 -2.76
CA LYS A 202 9.09 -17.57 -3.39
C LYS A 202 9.00 -17.35 -4.90
N ALA A 203 8.96 -16.10 -5.36
CA ALA A 203 8.97 -15.78 -6.78
C ALA A 203 10.26 -16.28 -7.47
N LYS A 204 11.43 -16.04 -6.85
CA LYS A 204 12.73 -16.52 -7.36
C LYS A 204 12.86 -18.05 -7.37
N ARG A 205 12.25 -18.76 -6.41
CA ARG A 205 12.23 -20.23 -6.38
C ARG A 205 11.31 -20.83 -7.44
N GLY A 206 10.19 -20.18 -7.74
CA GLY A 206 9.27 -20.60 -8.81
C GLY A 206 9.86 -20.48 -10.22
N GLU A 207 10.90 -19.65 -10.40
CA GLU A 207 11.68 -19.54 -11.64
C GLU A 207 12.69 -20.68 -11.82
N ALA A 208 13.13 -21.32 -10.73
CA ALA A 208 14.25 -22.25 -10.73
C ALA A 208 13.84 -23.73 -10.92
N THR A 209 12.55 -24.05 -10.94
CA THR A 209 12.06 -25.39 -11.25
C THR A 209 11.80 -25.48 -12.76
N PRO A 210 12.69 -26.10 -13.56
CA PRO A 210 12.34 -26.44 -14.93
C PRO A 210 11.16 -27.42 -14.87
N ARG A 211 10.08 -27.09 -15.59
CA ARG A 211 9.01 -28.05 -15.85
C ARG A 211 9.60 -29.11 -16.78
N SER A 212 10.07 -30.21 -16.19
CA SER A 212 10.31 -31.48 -16.88
C SER A 212 8.99 -32.13 -17.23
#